data_AF-A0A847W8V9-F1
#
_entry.id   AF-A0A847W8V9-F1
#
_cell.length_a   1.000
_cell.length_b   1.000
_cell.length_c   1.000
_cell.angle_alpha   90.00
_cell.angle_beta   90.00
_cell.angle_gamma   90.00
#
_symmetry.space_group_name_H-M   'P 1'
#
loop_
_entity.id
_entity.type
_entity.pdbx_description
1 polymer ?
#
loop_
_entity_poly.entity_id
_entity_poly.type
_entity_poly.pdbx_seq_one_letter_code
_entity_poly.pdbx_strand_id
1 'polypeptide(L)'
;MKEKEKDTIHGLNRDYFDFLICETFLARNLPNPSSKEIDRAIEKIDGLARKVLENSFRLENPQAIAQECALSTARVRELYNLGFNKVCILLEKEAENKQERKNEID
;
A
#
# COMPACT_ATOMS: atom_id res chain seq x y z
N MET A 1 17.97 -7.42 -26.87
CA MET A 1 16.61 -6.89 -26.60
C MET A 1 16.67 -6.18 -25.26
N LYS A 2 16.08 -4.98 -25.17
CA LYS A 2 16.20 -4.06 -24.02
C LYS A 2 15.56 -4.66 -22.77
N GLU A 3 16.29 -4.64 -21.66
CA GLU A 3 15.79 -4.87 -20.30
C GLU A 3 14.60 -3.95 -20.03
N LYS A 4 13.42 -4.55 -19.82
CA LYS A 4 12.14 -3.88 -19.52
C LYS A 4 11.82 -3.91 -18.01
N GLU A 5 12.81 -4.03 -17.15
CA GLU A 5 12.59 -4.29 -15.72
C GLU A 5 12.32 -3.04 -14.86
N LYS A 6 12.32 -1.82 -15.43
CA LYS A 6 12.12 -0.58 -14.63
C LYS A 6 10.69 -0.03 -14.58
N ASP A 7 9.73 -0.70 -15.21
CA ASP A 7 8.36 -0.17 -15.32
C ASP A 7 7.31 -0.90 -14.48
N THR A 8 7.69 -1.86 -13.65
CA THR A 8 6.72 -2.58 -12.82
C THR A 8 6.37 -1.77 -11.58
N ILE A 9 5.08 -1.50 -11.34
CA ILE A 9 4.65 -1.07 -10.00
C ILE A 9 4.72 -2.31 -9.12
N HIS A 10 5.54 -2.29 -8.07
CA HIS A 10 5.59 -3.39 -7.12
C HIS A 10 4.33 -3.37 -6.25
N GLY A 11 3.46 -4.37 -6.41
CA GLY A 11 2.17 -4.58 -5.71
C GLY A 11 0.94 -4.68 -6.63
N LEU A 12 1.14 -5.27 -7.82
CA LEU A 12 0.10 -5.54 -8.83
C LEU A 12 -0.80 -6.75 -8.50
N ASN A 13 -0.65 -7.32 -7.32
CA ASN A 13 -1.62 -8.24 -6.73
C ASN A 13 -1.65 -8.03 -5.21
N ARG A 14 -2.71 -8.53 -4.57
CA ARG A 14 -2.96 -8.29 -3.16
C ARG A 14 -1.86 -8.87 -2.26
N ASP A 15 -1.49 -10.13 -2.49
CA ASP A 15 -0.51 -10.83 -1.65
C ASP A 15 0.85 -10.12 -1.66
N TYR A 16 1.27 -9.61 -2.81
CA TYR A 16 2.52 -8.88 -2.93
C TYR A 16 2.44 -7.48 -2.30
N PHE A 17 1.28 -6.82 -2.34
CA PHE A 17 1.07 -5.59 -1.59
C PHE A 17 1.21 -5.82 -0.08
N ASP A 18 0.54 -6.85 0.46
CA ASP A 18 0.63 -7.21 1.88
C ASP A 18 2.06 -7.57 2.27
N PHE A 19 2.77 -8.33 1.43
CA PHE A 19 4.19 -8.64 1.61
C PHE A 19 5.06 -7.38 1.70
N LEU A 20 4.89 -6.42 0.78
CA LEU A 20 5.68 -5.17 0.78
C LEU A 20 5.40 -4.31 2.02
N ILE A 21 4.16 -4.28 2.49
CA ILE A 21 3.82 -3.61 3.75
C ILE A 21 4.55 -4.29 4.92
N CYS A 22 4.49 -5.62 5.01
CA CYS A 22 5.18 -6.38 6.05
C CYS A 22 6.71 -6.17 6.02
N GLU A 23 7.34 -6.22 4.84
CA GLU A 23 8.78 -5.95 4.70
C GLU A 23 9.15 -4.53 5.15
N THR A 24 8.29 -3.55 4.85
CA THR A 24 8.48 -2.17 5.30
C THR A 24 8.43 -2.06 6.83
N PHE A 25 7.52 -2.78 7.48
CA PHE A 25 7.37 -2.79 8.93
C PHE A 25 8.54 -3.51 9.61
N LEU A 26 8.96 -4.65 9.07
CA LEU A 26 10.13 -5.39 9.55
C LEU A 26 11.40 -4.54 9.47
N ALA A 27 11.63 -3.84 8.35
CA ALA A 27 12.76 -2.93 8.19
C ALA A 27 12.77 -1.76 9.19
N ARG A 28 11.61 -1.42 9.77
CA ARG A 28 11.44 -0.37 10.78
C ARG A 28 11.38 -0.91 12.22
N ASN A 29 11.60 -2.21 12.42
CA ASN A 29 11.45 -2.91 13.72
C ASN A 29 10.04 -2.77 14.33
N LEU A 30 9.02 -2.69 13.47
CA LEU A 30 7.62 -2.63 13.90
C LEU A 30 6.96 -4.01 13.79
N PRO A 31 5.92 -4.30 14.59
CA PRO A 31 5.18 -5.54 14.49
C PRO A 31 4.49 -5.66 13.13
N ASN A 32 4.59 -6.84 12.51
CA ASN A 32 3.97 -7.09 11.21
C ASN A 32 2.44 -6.88 11.27
N PRO A 33 1.87 -6.06 10.38
CA PRO A 33 0.43 -5.89 10.29
C PRO A 33 -0.22 -7.11 9.64
N SER A 34 -1.43 -7.45 10.08
CA SER A 34 -2.27 -8.45 9.43
C SER A 34 -2.97 -7.89 8.19
N SER A 35 -3.37 -8.75 7.25
CA SER A 35 -4.15 -8.33 6.07
C SER A 35 -5.41 -7.54 6.43
N LYS A 36 -6.09 -7.88 7.54
CA LYS A 36 -7.26 -7.14 8.04
C LYS A 36 -6.93 -5.73 8.52
N GLU A 37 -5.73 -5.51 9.06
CA GLU A 37 -5.27 -4.17 9.43
C GLU A 37 -4.95 -3.35 8.18
N ILE A 38 -4.29 -3.98 7.21
CA ILE A 38 -3.99 -3.38 5.91
C ILE A 38 -5.29 -2.95 5.22
N ASP A 39 -6.33 -3.79 5.20
CA ASP A 39 -7.65 -3.45 4.65
C ASP A 39 -8.24 -2.20 5.30
N ARG A 40 -8.28 -2.16 6.64
CA ARG A 40 -8.80 -1.00 7.38
C ARG A 40 -8.00 0.26 7.12
N ALA A 41 -6.68 0.15 6.93
CA ALA A 41 -5.83 1.28 6.58
C ALA A 41 -6.13 1.78 5.15
N ILE A 42 -6.35 0.89 4.18
CA ILE A 42 -6.76 1.25 2.82
C ILE A 42 -8.14 1.95 2.83
N GLU A 43 -9.09 1.45 3.61
CA GLU A 43 -10.44 2.03 3.72
C GLU A 43 -10.44 3.48 4.23
N LYS A 44 -9.46 3.84 5.07
CA LYS A 44 -9.27 5.20 5.60
C LYS A 44 -8.63 6.17 4.59
N ILE A 45 -8.16 5.68 3.44
CA ILE A 45 -7.61 6.53 2.40
C ILE A 45 -8.76 7.00 1.50
N ASP A 46 -8.92 8.31 1.36
CA ASP A 46 -9.93 8.86 0.45
C ASP A 46 -9.37 9.17 -0.96
N GLY A 47 -10.27 9.16 -1.93
CA GLY A 47 -10.04 9.68 -3.27
C GLY A 47 -9.25 8.75 -4.20
N LEU A 48 -8.57 9.35 -5.18
CA LEU A 48 -7.95 8.62 -6.29
C LEU A 48 -6.82 7.67 -5.86
N ALA A 49 -6.14 7.94 -4.74
CA ALA A 49 -5.07 7.07 -4.25
C ALA A 49 -5.61 5.69 -3.82
N ARG A 50 -6.73 5.66 -3.08
CA ARG A 50 -7.42 4.41 -2.71
C ARG A 50 -7.90 3.67 -3.95
N LYS A 51 -8.55 4.38 -4.87
CA LYS A 51 -9.02 3.79 -6.13
C LYS A 51 -7.88 3.16 -6.93
N VAL A 52 -6.70 3.78 -6.96
CA VAL A 52 -5.52 3.22 -7.64
C VAL A 52 -5.00 1.96 -6.95
N LEU A 53 -4.92 1.92 -5.61
CA LEU A 53 -4.56 0.71 -4.86
C LEU A 53 -5.55 -0.44 -5.10
N GLU A 54 -6.85 -0.17 -4.99
CA GLU A 54 -7.87 -1.20 -5.19
C GLU A 54 -7.89 -1.74 -6.63
N ASN A 55 -7.57 -0.89 -7.62
CA ASN A 55 -7.41 -1.33 -9.00
C ASN A 55 -6.12 -2.13 -9.20
N SER A 56 -5.03 -1.81 -8.49
CA SER A 56 -3.78 -2.57 -8.62
C SER A 56 -3.88 -3.99 -8.09
N PHE A 57 -4.90 -4.34 -7.31
CA PHE A 57 -5.14 -5.73 -6.91
C PHE A 57 -5.83 -6.58 -7.98
N ARG A 58 -6.49 -5.93 -8.96
CA ARG A 58 -7.23 -6.60 -10.04
C ARG A 58 -6.55 -6.47 -11.39
N LEU A 59 -5.81 -5.39 -11.61
CA LEU A 59 -5.19 -5.04 -12.87
C LEU A 59 -3.66 -5.16 -12.75
N GLU A 60 -3.10 -6.12 -13.47
CA GLU A 60 -1.66 -6.45 -13.41
C GLU A 60 -0.76 -5.46 -14.17
N ASN A 61 -1.31 -4.40 -14.76
CA ASN A 61 -0.55 -3.46 -15.56
C ASN A 61 -0.91 -1.99 -15.22
N PRO A 62 0.07 -1.13 -14.89
CA PRO A 62 -0.16 0.31 -14.64
C PRO A 62 -0.92 1.02 -15.76
N GLN A 63 -0.75 0.59 -17.02
CA GLN A 63 -1.46 1.11 -18.18
C GLN A 63 -2.95 0.79 -18.13
N ALA A 64 -3.33 -0.40 -17.66
CA ALA A 64 -4.74 -0.78 -17.51
C ALA A 64 -5.41 0.04 -16.39
N ILE A 65 -4.70 0.25 -15.27
CA ILE A 65 -5.17 1.10 -14.16
C ILE A 65 -5.35 2.55 -14.64
N ALA A 66 -4.41 3.05 -15.46
CA ALA A 66 -4.46 4.39 -16.04
C ALA A 66 -5.71 4.56 -16.92
N GLN A 67 -6.02 3.58 -17.76
CA GLN A 67 -7.25 3.58 -18.57
C GLN A 67 -8.52 3.56 -17.70
N GLU A 68 -8.59 2.64 -16.73
CA GLU A 68 -9.73 2.49 -15.82
C GLU A 68 -9.99 3.74 -14.96
N CYS A 69 -8.92 4.44 -14.57
CA CYS A 69 -9.02 5.64 -13.75
C CYS A 69 -9.10 6.93 -14.58
N ALA A 70 -9.01 6.87 -15.91
CA ALA A 70 -8.84 8.03 -16.79
C ALA A 70 -7.66 8.94 -16.38
N LEU A 71 -6.51 8.31 -16.07
CA LEU A 71 -5.27 8.96 -15.62
C LEU A 71 -4.12 8.66 -16.59
N SER A 72 -3.01 9.38 -16.43
CA SER A 72 -1.74 8.98 -17.05
C SER A 72 -1.05 7.89 -16.23
N THR A 73 -0.24 7.04 -16.87
CA THR A 73 0.56 6.02 -16.16
C THR A 73 1.49 6.63 -15.10
N ALA A 74 2.06 7.80 -15.38
CA ALA A 74 2.87 8.53 -14.39
C ALA A 74 2.04 8.89 -13.16
N ARG A 75 0.81 9.39 -13.36
CA ARG A 75 -0.08 9.73 -12.26
C ARG A 75 -0.53 8.51 -11.46
N VAL A 76 -0.73 7.36 -12.10
CA VAL A 76 -1.00 6.10 -11.41
C VAL A 76 0.16 5.72 -10.50
N ARG A 77 1.41 5.79 -10.97
CA ARG A 77 2.59 5.50 -10.13
C ARG A 77 2.67 6.42 -8.91
N GLU A 78 2.46 7.72 -9.12
CA GLU A 78 2.44 8.71 -8.03
C GLU A 78 1.36 8.41 -6.99
N LEU A 79 0.13 8.15 -7.44
CA LEU A 79 -1.00 7.85 -6.57
C LEU A 79 -0.86 6.51 -5.85
N TYR A 80 -0.28 5.52 -6.52
CA TYR A 80 0.04 4.23 -5.92
C TYR A 80 1.05 4.41 -4.78
N ASN A 81 2.16 5.10 -5.02
CA ASN A 81 3.18 5.37 -4.00
C ASN A 81 2.61 6.21 -2.85
N LEU A 82 1.78 7.21 -3.16
CA LEU A 82 1.07 8.00 -2.16
C LEU A 82 0.15 7.13 -1.31
N GLY A 83 -0.63 6.24 -1.94
CA GLY A 83 -1.51 5.30 -1.27
C GLY A 83 -0.73 4.37 -0.35
N PHE A 84 0.31 3.72 -0.87
CA PHE A 84 1.20 2.84 -0.12
C PHE A 84 1.77 3.54 1.12
N ASN A 85 2.34 4.73 0.95
CA ASN A 85 2.89 5.50 2.07
C ASN A 85 1.83 5.87 3.11
N LYS A 86 0.61 6.20 2.68
CA LYS A 86 -0.51 6.48 3.60
C LYS A 86 -0.92 5.23 4.39
N VAL A 87 -0.96 4.06 3.75
CA VAL A 87 -1.22 2.78 4.45
C VAL A 87 -0.18 2.56 5.54
N CYS A 88 1.12 2.71 5.21
CA CYS A 88 2.19 2.59 6.21
C CYS A 88 1.99 3.55 7.38
N ILE A 89 1.83 4.86 7.13
CA ILE A 89 1.65 5.86 8.19
C ILE A 89 0.46 5.55 9.10
N LEU A 90 -0.66 5.08 8.53
CA LEU A 90 -1.85 4.72 9.31
C LEU A 90 -1.59 3.51 10.21
N LEU A 91 -0.94 2.48 9.68
CA LEU A 91 -0.59 1.27 10.42
C LEU A 91 0.47 1.52 11.51
N GLU A 92 1.42 2.42 11.25
CA GLU A 92 2.45 2.81 12.24
C GLU A 92 1.81 3.47 13.44
N LYS A 93 0.90 4.43 13.22
CA LYS A 93 0.11 5.04 14.29
C LYS A 93 -0.71 4.03 15.06
N GLU A 94 -1.28 3.03 14.40
CA GLU A 94 -2.03 1.97 15.08
C GLU A 94 -1.12 1.08 15.93
N ALA A 95 0.10 0.80 15.47
CA ALA A 95 1.10 0.04 16.22
C ALA A 95 1.57 0.81 17.48
N GLU A 96 1.86 2.10 17.36
CA GLU A 96 2.23 2.98 18.49
C GLU A 96 1.11 3.00 19.55
N ASN A 97 -0.14 3.24 19.14
CA ASN A 97 -1.31 3.26 20.03
C ASN A 97 -1.58 1.93 20.75
N LYS A 98 -1.12 0.79 20.22
CA LYS A 98 -1.23 -0.51 20.89
C LYS A 98 -0.12 -0.71 21.92
N GLN A 99 1.08 -0.21 21.62
CA GLN A 99 2.21 -0.28 22.52
C GLN A 99 2.02 0.60 23.76
N GLU A 100 1.47 1.81 23.58
CA GLU A 100 1.10 2.70 24.70
C GLU A 100 0.07 2.06 25.63
N ARG A 101 -1.03 1.51 25.08
CA ARG A 101 -2.07 0.83 25.87
C ARG A 101 -1.56 -0.41 26.62
N LYS A 102 -0.52 -1.08 26.11
CA LYS A 102 0.09 -2.20 26.81
C LYS A 102 0.89 -1.72 28.03
N ASN A 103 1.63 -0.63 27.89
CA ASN A 103 2.41 -0.03 28.97
C ASN A 103 1.56 0.63 30.08
N GLU A 104 0.29 0.96 29.82
CA GLU A 104 -0.63 1.53 30.82
C GLU A 104 -1.31 0.46 31.71
N ILE A 105 -1.28 -0.81 31.30
CA ILE A 105 -1.95 -1.93 32.00
C ILE A 105 -0.96 -2.77 32.81
N ASP A 106 0.33 -2.71 32.47
CA ASP A 106 1.45 -3.33 33.20
C ASP A 106 1.93 -2.47 34.38
#